data_AF-A0A7Y0SQZ9-F1
#
_entry.id   AF-A0A7Y0SQZ9-F1
#
_cell.length_a   1.000
_cell.length_b   1.000
_cell.length_c   1.000
_cell.angle_alpha   90.00
_cell.angle_beta   90.00
_cell.angle_gamma   90.00
#
_symmetry.space_group_name_H-M   'P 1'
#
loop_
_entity.id
_entity.type
_entity.pdbx_description
1 polymer ?
#
loop_
_entity_poly.entity_id
_entity_poly.type
_entity_poly.pdbx_seq_one_letter_code
_entity_poly.pdbx_strand_id
1 'polypeptide(L)'
;KRIDGAVGFSKTAAREKRFLFSMPFFSSTIAVWYRNATYRDSDARDLKWVCVEGSVYCDNLTERGIDKIHYVKTRLEAFNEVKRGKANALIYTYVGITQYL
;
A
#
# COMPACT_ATOMS: atom_id res chain seq x y z
N LYS A 1 20.26 -16.84 -8.83
CA LYS A 1 21.06 -15.65 -8.48
C LYS A 1 21.08 -15.48 -6.98
N ARG A 2 22.24 -15.24 -6.36
CA ARG A 2 22.35 -14.88 -4.94
C ARG A 2 22.14 -13.36 -4.83
N ILE A 3 21.34 -12.92 -3.88
CA ILE A 3 21.13 -11.50 -3.58
C ILE A 3 21.79 -11.23 -2.23
N ASP A 4 22.76 -10.31 -2.20
CA ASP A 4 23.48 -9.96 -0.98
C ASP A 4 22.84 -8.75 -0.24
N GLY A 5 21.93 -8.01 -0.89
CA GLY A 5 21.19 -6.90 -0.28
C GLY A 5 20.06 -6.35 -1.16
N ALA A 6 19.16 -5.58 -0.55
CA ALA A 6 18.04 -4.92 -1.23
C ALA A 6 17.90 -3.46 -0.76
N VAL A 7 17.56 -2.57 -1.69
CA VAL A 7 17.34 -1.14 -1.44
C VAL A 7 15.89 -0.78 -1.76
N GLY A 8 15.28 0.07 -0.94
CA GLY A 8 13.87 0.46 -1.11
C GLY A 8 12.87 -0.60 -0.65
N PHE A 9 13.30 -1.53 0.21
CA PHE A 9 12.46 -2.59 0.75
C PHE A 9 11.90 -2.19 2.12
N SER A 10 10.59 -1.95 2.21
CA SER A 10 9.96 -1.54 3.46
C SER A 10 9.89 -2.69 4.47
N LYS A 11 10.12 -2.35 5.74
CA LYS A 11 9.95 -3.24 6.88
C LYS A 11 8.47 -3.59 7.08
N THR A 12 8.20 -4.86 7.37
CA THR A 12 6.90 -5.39 7.81
C THR A 12 7.13 -6.46 8.86
N ALA A 13 6.15 -6.72 9.73
CA ALA A 13 6.28 -7.73 10.78
C ALA A 13 6.63 -9.12 10.21
N ALA A 14 6.09 -9.46 9.03
CA ALA A 14 6.42 -10.71 8.34
C ALA A 14 7.86 -10.74 7.79
N ARG A 15 8.38 -9.60 7.33
CA ARG A 15 9.73 -9.50 6.75
C ARG A 15 10.82 -9.48 7.81
N GLU A 16 10.56 -8.88 8.97
CA GLU A 16 11.54 -8.87 10.09
C GLU A 16 11.88 -10.26 10.60
N LYS A 17 10.96 -11.22 10.46
CA LYS A 17 11.22 -12.63 10.81
C LYS A 17 12.22 -13.31 9.86
N ARG A 18 12.53 -12.70 8.72
CA ARG A 18 13.29 -13.32 7.61
C ARG A 18 14.49 -12.50 7.15
N PHE A 19 14.49 -11.19 7.42
CA PHE A 19 15.49 -10.26 6.92
C PHE A 19 15.95 -9.32 8.03
N LEU A 20 17.24 -8.98 7.99
CA LEU A 20 17.80 -7.89 8.78
C LEU A 20 17.57 -6.58 8.02
N PHE A 21 17.11 -5.56 8.74
CA PHE A 21 16.92 -4.21 8.20
C PHE A 21 17.99 -3.28 8.78
N SER A 22 18.55 -2.42 7.92
CA SER A 22 19.39 -1.32 8.37
C SER A 22 18.55 -0.23 9.03
N MET A 23 19.21 0.77 9.61
CA MET A 23 18.54 2.05 9.85
C MET A 23 18.03 2.62 8.52
N PRO A 24 16.80 3.16 8.48
CA PRO A 24 16.27 3.76 7.27
C PRO A 24 17.06 5.04 6.94
N PHE A 25 17.57 5.14 5.72
CA PHE A 25 18.21 6.36 5.22
C PHE A 25 17.20 7.30 4.52
N PHE A 26 15.96 6.86 4.33
CA PHE A 26 14.87 7.61 3.73
C PHE A 26 13.53 7.22 4.34
N SER A 27 12.69 8.23 4.63
CA SER A 27 11.32 8.06 5.10
C SER A 27 10.39 8.83 4.16
N SER A 28 9.24 8.25 3.83
CA SER A 28 8.27 8.85 2.91
C SER A 28 6.92 9.00 3.58
N THR A 29 6.26 10.13 3.30
CA THR A 29 4.86 10.32 3.68
C THR A 29 3.97 9.43 2.81
N ILE A 30 3.11 8.65 3.46
CA ILE A 30 2.05 7.89 2.79
C ILE A 30 0.78 8.74 2.70
N ALA A 31 -0.02 8.49 1.68
CA ALA A 31 -1.33 9.09 1.52
C ALA A 31 -2.35 8.04 1.07
N VAL A 32 -3.62 8.35 1.29
CA VAL A 32 -4.72 7.59 0.71
C VAL A 32 -5.09 8.25 -0.61
N TRP A 33 -5.12 7.47 -1.68
CA TRP A 33 -5.69 7.90 -2.95
C TRP A 33 -7.10 7.32 -3.10
N TYR A 34 -8.10 8.19 -3.07
CA TYR A 34 -9.49 7.85 -3.31
C TYR A 34 -9.84 8.05 -4.78
N ARG A 35 -10.60 7.12 -5.36
CA ARG A 35 -11.18 7.29 -6.71
C ARG A 35 -12.14 8.47 -6.79
N ASN A 36 -12.91 8.71 -5.73
CA ASN A 36 -13.89 9.78 -5.63
C ASN A 36 -13.68 10.51 -4.29
N ALA A 37 -13.74 11.84 -4.32
CA ALA A 37 -13.59 12.68 -3.13
C ALA A 37 -14.60 12.34 -2.02
N THR A 38 -15.81 11.89 -2.35
CA THR A 38 -16.84 11.54 -1.37
C THR A 38 -16.47 10.36 -0.48
N TYR A 39 -15.56 9.49 -0.91
CA TYR A 39 -15.10 8.36 -0.10
C TYR A 39 -14.25 8.79 1.09
N ARG A 40 -13.68 10.01 1.06
CA ARG A 40 -12.92 10.55 2.19
C ARG A 40 -13.77 10.67 3.46
N ASP A 41 -15.06 10.94 3.29
CA ASP A 41 -16.00 11.19 4.39
C ASP A 41 -16.76 9.91 4.80
N SER A 42 -16.53 8.80 4.09
CA SER A 42 -17.10 7.49 4.41
C SER A 42 -16.27 6.76 5.46
N ASP A 43 -16.87 5.83 6.21
CA ASP A 43 -16.11 4.93 7.08
C ASP A 43 -15.17 4.09 6.22
N ALA A 44 -13.87 4.09 6.56
CA ALA A 44 -12.86 3.33 5.84
C ALA A 44 -13.18 1.83 5.76
N ARG A 45 -13.90 1.27 6.74
CA ARG A 45 -14.31 -0.15 6.77
C ARG A 45 -15.43 -0.48 5.77
N ASP A 46 -16.11 0.54 5.24
CA ASP A 46 -17.14 0.37 4.22
C ASP A 46 -16.59 0.43 2.80
N LEU A 47 -15.36 0.93 2.65
CA LEU A 47 -14.68 1.04 1.36
C LEU A 47 -14.05 -0.30 0.95
N LYS A 48 -14.03 -0.54 -0.37
CA LYS A 48 -13.23 -1.59 -0.99
C LYS A 48 -11.82 -1.07 -1.22
N TRP A 49 -10.84 -1.63 -0.52
CA TRP A 49 -9.44 -1.25 -0.64
C TRP A 49 -8.72 -2.14 -1.63
N VAL A 50 -7.66 -1.63 -2.24
CA VAL A 50 -6.68 -2.47 -2.95
C VAL A 50 -5.30 -2.26 -2.37
N CYS A 51 -4.54 -3.35 -2.26
CA CYS A 51 -3.18 -3.32 -1.72
C CYS A 51 -2.26 -4.28 -2.49
N VAL A 52 -0.99 -3.90 -2.66
CA VAL A 52 0.04 -4.80 -3.18
C VAL A 52 0.43 -5.77 -2.08
N GLU A 53 0.24 -7.06 -2.33
CA GLU A 53 0.44 -8.13 -1.35
C GLU A 53 1.81 -8.06 -0.66
N GLY A 54 1.80 -8.19 0.68
CA GLY A 54 2.99 -8.15 1.51
C GLY A 54 3.68 -6.78 1.59
N SER A 55 3.07 -5.72 1.07
CA SER A 55 3.53 -4.35 1.32
C SER A 55 3.12 -3.87 2.71
N VAL A 56 3.87 -2.91 3.25
CA VAL A 56 3.57 -2.24 4.53
C VAL A 56 2.21 -1.52 4.52
N TYR A 57 1.69 -1.20 3.33
CA TYR A 57 0.38 -0.58 3.19
C TYR A 57 -0.75 -1.54 3.54
N CYS A 58 -0.56 -2.84 3.33
CA CYS A 58 -1.56 -3.85 3.69
C CYS A 58 -1.62 -4.00 5.20
N ASP A 59 -0.44 -4.05 5.85
CA ASP A 59 -0.34 -4.08 7.32
C ASP A 59 -1.08 -2.87 7.91
N ASN A 60 -0.83 -1.68 7.37
CA ASN A 60 -1.49 -0.44 7.82
C ASN A 60 -3.02 -0.48 7.71
N LEU A 61 -3.58 -1.10 6.66
CA LEU A 61 -5.02 -1.29 6.53
C LEU A 61 -5.54 -2.28 7.58
N THR A 62 -4.88 -3.42 7.72
CA THR A 62 -5.31 -4.47 8.66
C THR A 62 -5.21 -4.04 10.13
N GLU A 63 -4.18 -3.29 10.50
CA GLU A 63 -4.02 -2.71 11.85
C GLU A 63 -5.15 -1.74 12.21
N ARG A 64 -5.81 -1.15 11.21
CA ARG A 64 -6.97 -0.26 11.38
C ARG A 64 -8.31 -1.01 11.36
N GLY A 65 -8.28 -2.35 11.35
CA GLY A 65 -9.49 -3.18 11.32
C GLY A 65 -10.21 -3.18 9.98
N ILE A 66 -9.51 -2.85 8.88
CA ILE A 66 -10.05 -2.93 7.53
C ILE A 66 -9.83 -4.35 6.99
N ASP A 67 -10.91 -5.01 6.62
CA ASP A 67 -10.94 -6.40 6.14
C ASP A 67 -11.26 -6.52 4.65
N LYS A 68 -12.02 -5.57 4.09
CA LYS A 68 -12.38 -5.49 2.65
C LYS A 68 -11.21 -5.04 1.78
N ILE A 69 -10.15 -5.85 1.74
CA ILE A 69 -8.92 -5.58 0.98
C ILE A 69 -8.81 -6.56 -0.20
N HIS A 70 -8.77 -6.01 -1.42
CA HIS A 70 -8.38 -6.74 -2.62
C HIS A 70 -6.85 -6.74 -2.76
N TYR A 71 -6.23 -7.91 -2.72
CA TYR A 71 -4.79 -8.04 -2.87
C TYR A 71 -4.40 -8.24 -4.34
N VAL A 72 -3.42 -7.47 -4.79
CA VAL A 72 -2.84 -7.57 -6.14
C VAL A 72 -1.33 -7.78 -6.06
N LYS A 73 -0.71 -8.20 -7.16
CA LYS A 73 0.71 -8.57 -7.18
C LYS A 73 1.61 -7.38 -7.51
N THR A 74 1.10 -6.41 -8.27
CA THR A 74 1.93 -5.29 -8.75
C THR A 74 1.35 -3.93 -8.38
N ARG A 75 2.24 -2.95 -8.27
CA ARG A 75 1.85 -1.53 -8.13
C ARG A 75 0.90 -1.10 -9.27
N LEU A 76 1.23 -1.46 -10.50
CA LEU A 76 0.44 -1.08 -11.68
C LEU A 76 -0.99 -1.60 -11.60
N GLU A 77 -1.18 -2.85 -11.15
CA GLU A 77 -2.50 -3.43 -10.91
C GLU A 77 -3.26 -2.63 -9.84
N ALA A 78 -2.63 -2.31 -8.70
CA ALA A 78 -3.29 -1.60 -7.61
C ALA A 78 -3.88 -0.26 -8.07
N PHE A 79 -3.07 0.53 -8.77
CA PHE A 79 -3.51 1.82 -9.30
C PHE A 79 -4.59 1.65 -10.38
N ASN A 80 -4.48 0.62 -11.24
CA ASN A 80 -5.49 0.33 -12.26
C ASN A 80 -6.84 -0.11 -11.66
N GLU A 81 -6.83 -0.85 -10.56
CA GLU A 81 -8.07 -1.29 -9.88
C GLU A 81 -8.83 -0.10 -9.28
N VAL A 82 -8.13 0.89 -8.71
CA VAL A 82 -8.73 2.18 -8.31
C VAL A 82 -9.22 2.96 -9.52
N LYS A 83 -8.41 3.07 -10.59
CA LYS A 83 -8.77 3.78 -11.83
C LYS A 83 -9.92 3.13 -12.61
N ARG A 84 -10.16 1.83 -12.45
CA ARG A 84 -11.28 1.10 -13.07
C ARG A 84 -12.53 1.03 -12.19
N GLY A 85 -12.43 1.43 -10.92
CA GLY A 85 -13.58 1.45 -10.01
C GLY A 85 -13.87 0.12 -9.35
N LYS A 86 -12.93 -0.82 -9.43
CA LYS A 86 -13.00 -2.10 -8.72
C LYS A 86 -12.58 -1.96 -7.26
N ALA A 87 -11.77 -0.96 -6.95
CA ALA A 87 -11.49 -0.50 -5.59
C ALA A 87 -11.83 1.00 -5.44
N ASN A 88 -12.20 1.39 -4.22
CA ASN A 88 -12.50 2.78 -3.87
C ASN A 88 -11.22 3.56 -3.52
N ALA A 89 -10.23 2.89 -2.92
CA ALA A 89 -9.03 3.53 -2.42
C ALA A 89 -7.81 2.59 -2.36
N LEU A 90 -6.61 3.20 -2.32
CA LEU A 90 -5.35 2.54 -1.99
C LEU A 90 -4.49 3.43 -1.10
N ILE A 91 -3.60 2.83 -0.31
CA ILE A 91 -2.53 3.54 0.42
C ILE A 91 -1.23 3.37 -0.35
N TYR A 92 -0.50 4.47 -0.56
CA TYR A 92 0.83 4.44 -1.15
C TYR A 92 1.66 5.66 -0.75
N THR A 93 2.93 5.75 -1.15
CA THR A 93 3.70 7.00 -0.96
C THR A 93 3.05 8.14 -1.72
N TYR A 94 3.08 9.35 -1.14
CA TYR A 94 2.57 10.56 -1.80
C TYR A 94 3.23 10.77 -3.16
N VAL A 95 4.56 10.66 -3.22
CA VAL A 95 5.34 10.76 -4.46
C VAL A 95 4.91 9.72 -5.50
N GLY A 96 4.64 8.48 -5.05
CA GLY A 96 4.19 7.42 -5.96
C GLY A 96 2.78 7.65 -6.48
N ILE A 97 1.90 8.28 -5.70
CA ILE A 97 0.57 8.69 -6.15
C ILE A 97 0.69 9.80 -7.21
N THR A 98 1.51 10.82 -6.96
CA THR A 98 1.71 11.93 -7.91
C THR A 98 2.33 11.49 -9.23
N GLN A 99 3.08 10.38 -9.27
CA GLN A 99 3.60 9.81 -10.51
C GLN A 99 2.54 9.13 -11.38
N TYR A 100 1.36 8.86 -10.83
CA TYR A 100 0.27 8.15 -11.52
C TYR A 100 -0.90 9.08 -11.90
N LEU A 101 -0.87 10.33 -11.42
CA LEU A 101 -1.79 11.41 -11.79
C LEU A 101 -1.23 12.15 -13.00
#